data_AF-A0A950V637-F1
#
_entry.id   AF-A0A950V637-F1
#
_cell.length_a   1.000
_cell.length_b   1.000
_cell.length_c   1.000
_cell.angle_alpha   90.00
_cell.angle_beta   90.00
_cell.angle_gamma   90.00
#
_symmetry.space_group_name_H-M   'P 1'
#
loop_
_entity.id
_entity.type
_entity.pdbx_description
1 polymer ?
#
loop_
_entity_poly.entity_id
_entity_poly.type
_entity_poly.pdbx_seq_one_letter_code
_entity_poly.pdbx_strand_id
1 'polypeptide(L)'
;MDDGLFTGIEEIDAQIRFAEKAYDEMYDARSAASAMACFSELKDSFSAAIALADERGLKEKAELLRRRLEHCKQVYRRQFS
;
A
#
# COMPACT_ATOMS: atom_id res chain seq x y z
N MET A 1 29.82 8.69 5.00
CA MET A 1 28.90 7.60 5.38
C MET A 1 27.54 8.22 5.54
N ASP A 2 26.76 8.21 4.46
CA ASP A 2 25.31 8.48 4.44
C ASP A 2 24.77 7.59 3.30
N ASP A 3 24.73 6.28 3.56
CA ASP A 3 24.35 5.27 2.56
C ASP A 3 23.02 4.58 2.93
N GLY A 4 22.59 4.68 4.21
CA GLY A 4 21.38 4.03 4.71
C GLY A 4 20.06 4.78 4.47
N LEU A 5 20.11 6.05 4.04
CA LEU A 5 18.90 6.82 3.73
C LEU A 5 18.33 6.46 2.34
N PHE A 6 19.20 6.11 1.38
CA PHE A 6 18.81 5.73 0.03
C PHE A 6 18.06 4.39 0.00
N THR A 7 18.61 3.35 0.65
CA THR A 7 17.99 2.01 0.69
C THR A 7 16.60 2.04 1.34
N GLY A 8 16.40 2.97 2.27
CA GLY A 8 15.17 3.05 3.03
C GLY A 8 13.96 3.65 2.33
N ILE A 9 14.20 4.62 1.46
CA ILE A 9 13.14 5.20 0.65
C ILE A 9 12.76 4.22 -0.47
N GLU A 10 13.72 3.43 -0.95
CA GLU A 10 13.49 2.33 -1.90
C GLU A 10 12.60 1.23 -1.30
N GLU A 11 12.77 0.88 -0.02
CA GLU A 11 11.89 -0.07 0.67
C GLU A 11 10.44 0.44 0.74
N ILE A 12 10.24 1.73 1.05
CA ILE A 12 8.90 2.35 1.04
C ILE A 12 8.31 2.32 -0.38
N ASP A 13 9.11 2.64 -1.40
CA ASP A 13 8.68 2.64 -2.81
C ASP A 13 8.32 1.23 -3.29
N ALA A 14 9.11 0.22 -2.91
CA ALA A 14 8.82 -1.17 -3.22
C ALA A 14 7.48 -1.61 -2.64
N GLN A 15 7.20 -1.28 -1.38
CA GLN A 15 5.91 -1.56 -0.76
C GLN A 15 4.75 -0.85 -1.47
N ILE A 16 4.94 0.40 -1.90
CA ILE A 16 3.93 1.12 -2.69
C ILE A 16 3.67 0.40 -4.02
N ARG A 17 4.71 -0.06 -4.72
CA ARG A 17 4.55 -0.80 -5.98
C ARG A 17 3.81 -2.12 -5.79
N PHE A 18 4.12 -2.87 -4.72
CA PHE A 18 3.37 -4.08 -4.40
C PHE A 18 1.90 -3.79 -4.10
N ALA A 19 1.63 -2.71 -3.36
CA ALA A 19 0.26 -2.31 -3.05
C ALA A 19 -0.53 -1.89 -4.30
N GLU A 20 0.06 -1.10 -5.20
CA GLU A 20 -0.59 -0.67 -6.44
C GLU A 20 -0.73 -1.84 -7.43
N LYS A 21 0.19 -2.80 -7.45
CA LYS A 21 0.05 -4.04 -8.22
C LYS A 21 -1.12 -4.88 -7.71
N ALA A 22 -1.23 -5.07 -6.40
CA ALA A 22 -2.37 -5.76 -5.80
C ALA A 22 -3.70 -5.01 -6.05
N TYR A 23 -3.67 -3.68 -6.12
CA TYR A 23 -4.84 -2.87 -6.49
C TYR A 23 -5.29 -3.14 -7.93
N ASP A 24 -4.35 -3.26 -8.86
CA ASP A 24 -4.62 -3.58 -10.27
C ASP A 24 -5.14 -5.01 -10.42
N GLU A 25 -4.48 -5.98 -9.77
CA GLU A 25 -4.89 -7.40 -9.76
C GLU A 25 -6.29 -7.61 -9.16
N MET A 26 -6.71 -6.74 -8.25
CA MET A 26 -8.07 -6.75 -7.69
C MET A 26 -9.14 -6.51 -8.75
N TYR A 27 -8.88 -5.72 -9.81
CA TYR A 27 -9.82 -5.51 -10.91
C TYR A 27 -9.86 -6.67 -11.90
N ASP A 28 -8.78 -7.45 -12.01
CA ASP A 28 -8.74 -8.67 -12.82
C ASP A 28 -9.34 -9.89 -12.08
N ALA A 29 -9.57 -9.76 -10.76
CA ALA A 29 -10.10 -10.82 -9.93
C ALA A 29 -11.45 -11.36 -10.44
N ARG A 30 -11.48 -12.65 -10.75
CA ARG A 30 -12.65 -13.35 -11.30
C ARG A 30 -13.71 -13.72 -10.26
N SER A 31 -13.41 -13.52 -8.98
CA SER A 31 -14.26 -13.92 -7.84
C SER A 31 -14.08 -12.94 -6.67
N ALA A 32 -15.13 -12.78 -5.86
CA ALA A 32 -15.08 -11.94 -4.64
C ALA A 32 -13.98 -12.39 -3.65
N ALA A 33 -13.74 -13.70 -3.54
CA ALA A 33 -12.66 -14.24 -2.70
C ALA A 33 -11.26 -13.83 -3.22
N SER A 34 -11.07 -13.80 -4.54
CA SER A 34 -9.81 -13.34 -5.16
C SER A 34 -9.62 -11.84 -4.98
N ALA A 35 -10.69 -11.05 -5.16
CA ALA A 35 -10.65 -9.60 -4.90
C ALA A 35 -10.32 -9.30 -3.42
N MET A 36 -10.87 -10.10 -2.49
CA MET A 36 -10.57 -9.98 -1.06
C MET A 36 -9.10 -10.31 -0.74
N ALA A 37 -8.52 -11.32 -1.39
CA ALA A 37 -7.11 -11.66 -1.24
C ALA A 37 -6.21 -10.51 -1.70
N CYS A 38 -6.43 -9.99 -2.92
CA CYS A 38 -5.70 -8.84 -3.45
C CYS A 38 -5.86 -7.60 -2.56
N PHE A 39 -7.06 -7.35 -2.04
CA PHE A 39 -7.29 -6.24 -1.11
C PHE A 39 -6.55 -6.42 0.22
N SER A 40 -6.42 -7.65 0.71
CA SER A 40 -5.65 -7.96 1.91
C SER A 40 -4.16 -7.69 1.70
N GLU A 41 -3.60 -8.13 0.57
CA GLU A 41 -2.20 -7.86 0.20
C GLU A 41 -1.92 -6.36 0.05
N LEU A 42 -2.81 -5.63 -0.64
CA LEU A 42 -2.76 -4.18 -0.75
C LEU A 42 -2.66 -3.49 0.62
N LYS A 43 -3.52 -3.90 1.56
CA LYS A 43 -3.54 -3.33 2.92
C LYS A 43 -2.24 -3.60 3.67
N ASP A 44 -1.70 -4.82 3.54
CA ASP A 44 -0.49 -5.22 4.22
C ASP A 44 0.70 -4.39 3.73
N SER A 45 0.87 -4.29 2.41
CA SER A 45 1.92 -3.48 1.79
C SER A 45 1.81 -1.99 2.13
N PHE A 46 0.61 -1.40 2.08
CA PHE A 46 0.44 -0.01 2.52
C PHE A 46 0.72 0.18 4.02
N SER A 47 0.34 -0.79 4.86
CA SER A 47 0.61 -0.70 6.30
C SER A 47 2.11 -0.76 6.60
N ALA A 48 2.85 -1.64 5.90
CA ALA A 48 4.30 -1.71 5.97
C ALA A 48 4.96 -0.40 5.48
N ALA A 49 4.52 0.14 4.35
CA ALA A 49 5.03 1.42 3.82
C ALA A 49 4.79 2.59 4.79
N ILE A 50 3.61 2.64 5.42
CA ILE A 50 3.26 3.67 6.41
C ILE A 50 4.11 3.54 7.67
N ALA A 51 4.30 2.31 8.18
CA ALA A 51 5.15 2.06 9.35
C ALA A 51 6.59 2.52 9.09
N LEU A 52 7.18 2.08 7.96
CA LEU A 52 8.53 2.48 7.56
C LEU A 52 8.66 3.99 7.37
N ALA A 53 7.66 4.65 6.78
CA ALA A 53 7.65 6.10 6.64
C ALA A 53 7.57 6.81 8.01
N ASP A 54 6.79 6.28 8.95
CA ASP A 54 6.64 6.85 10.30
C ASP A 54 7.92 6.68 11.14
N GLU A 55 8.52 5.49 11.11
CA GLU A 55 9.79 5.15 11.77
C GLU A 55 10.95 6.02 11.29
N ARG A 56 10.92 6.42 10.02
CA ARG A 56 11.95 7.28 9.39
C ARG A 56 11.65 8.78 9.51
N GLY A 57 10.58 9.16 10.22
CA GLY A 57 10.20 10.56 10.41
C GLY A 57 9.62 11.24 9.15
N LEU A 58 9.29 10.48 8.10
CA LEU A 58 8.68 10.97 6.86
C LEU A 58 7.16 11.13 7.04
N LYS A 59 6.76 11.98 7.99
CA LYS A 59 5.36 12.13 8.43
C LYS A 59 4.40 12.51 7.30
N GLU A 60 4.81 13.43 6.42
CA GLU A 60 4.01 13.81 5.25
C GLU A 60 3.78 12.63 4.31
N LYS A 61 4.82 11.84 4.03
CA LYS A 61 4.70 10.63 3.19
C LYS A 61 3.79 9.59 3.85
N ALA A 62 3.92 9.37 5.15
CA ALA A 62 3.05 8.48 5.90
C ALA A 62 1.57 8.93 5.84
N GLU A 63 1.29 10.23 5.96
CA GLU A 63 -0.07 10.77 5.81
C GLU A 63 -0.62 10.60 4.39
N LEU A 64 0.19 10.85 3.36
CA LEU A 64 -0.21 10.61 1.96
C LEU A 64 -0.56 9.14 1.73
N LEU A 65 0.25 8.21 2.25
CA LEU A 65 0.00 6.78 2.15
C LEU A 65 -1.27 6.35 2.91
N ARG A 66 -1.51 6.92 4.10
CA ARG A 66 -2.77 6.68 4.85
C ARG A 66 -3.99 7.12 4.06
N ARG A 67 -3.95 8.31 3.44
CA ARG A 67 -5.05 8.81 2.58
C ARG A 67 -5.26 7.91 1.35
N ARG A 68 -4.18 7.45 0.73
CA ARG A 68 -4.26 6.52 -0.41
C ARG A 68 -4.89 5.19 -0.01
N LEU A 69 -4.45 4.60 1.10
CA LEU A 69 -5.03 3.37 1.63
C LEU A 69 -6.53 3.54 1.95
N GLU A 70 -6.93 4.66 2.53
CA GLU A 70 -8.34 4.95 2.79
C GLU A 70 -9.18 5.03 1.52
N HIS A 71 -8.64 5.66 0.47
CA HIS A 71 -9.28 5.67 -0.84
C HIS A 71 -9.49 4.25 -1.40
N CYS A 72 -8.45 3.40 -1.37
CA CYS A 72 -8.55 2.01 -1.80
C CYS A 72 -9.59 1.21 -0.98
N LYS A 73 -9.66 1.44 0.35
CA LYS A 73 -10.70 0.84 1.21
C LYS A 73 -12.12 1.25 0.80
N GLN A 74 -12.32 2.53 0.47
CA GLN A 74 -13.63 3.01 0.00
C GLN A 74 -13.99 2.41 -1.36
N VAL A 75 -13.03 2.31 -2.28
CA VAL A 75 -13.22 1.64 -3.58
C VAL A 75 -13.62 0.19 -3.41
N TYR A 76 -12.87 -0.57 -2.60
CA TYR A 76 -13.16 -1.98 -2.32
C TYR A 76 -14.59 -2.14 -1.78
N ARG A 77 -14.95 -1.34 -0.76
CA ARG A 77 -16.28 -1.39 -0.15
C ARG A 77 -17.41 -1.03 -1.11
N ARG A 78 -17.16 -0.19 -2.11
CA ARG A 78 -18.18 0.26 -3.06
C ARG A 78 -18.35 -0.68 -4.25
N GLN A 79 -17.27 -1.29 -4.70
CA GLN A 79 -17.23 -2.04 -5.96
C GLN A 79 -17.12 -3.56 -5.78
N PHE A 80 -16.62 -4.03 -4.64
CA PHE A 80 -16.28 -5.44 -4.41
C PHE A 80 -16.91 -6.04 -3.13
N SER A 81 -17.59 -5.22 -2.32
CA SER A 81 -18.39 -5.64 -1.16
C SER A 81 -19.87 -5.41 -1.42
#